data_AF-A0A9P5QDG9-F1
#
_entry.id   AF-A0A9P5QDG9-F1
#
_cell.length_a   1.000
_cell.length_b   1.000
_cell.length_c   1.000
_cell.angle_alpha   90.00
_cell.angle_beta   90.00
_cell.angle_gamma   90.00
#
_symmetry.space_group_name_H-M   'P 1'
#
loop_
_entity.id
_entity.type
_entity.pdbx_description
1 polymer ?
#
loop_
_entity_poly.entity_id
_entity_poly.type
_entity_poly.pdbx_seq_one_letter_code
_entity_poly.pdbx_strand_id
1 'polypeptide(L)'
;MNKLFLFVALLFISAVLAADITASNTVSTNGAIKAAKAVLKAARKGRHTVSVAVIDRSGRVRLLITDDNAGPQTEESAKQKAFTA
;
A
#
# COMPACT_ATOMS: atom_id res chain seq x y z
N MET A 1 4.21 -39.45 -35.26
CA MET A 1 4.14 -39.07 -33.83
C MET A 1 4.49 -37.60 -33.56
N ASN A 2 5.00 -36.88 -34.56
CA ASN A 2 5.62 -35.56 -34.40
C ASN A 2 4.58 -34.42 -34.45
N LYS A 3 3.45 -34.64 -35.14
CA LYS A 3 2.34 -33.68 -35.25
C LYS A 3 1.56 -33.52 -33.94
N LEU A 4 1.46 -34.59 -33.14
CA LEU A 4 0.79 -34.58 -31.84
C LEU A 4 1.63 -33.85 -30.79
N PHE A 5 2.95 -34.01 -30.83
CA PHE A 5 3.89 -33.29 -29.95
C PHE A 5 3.91 -31.77 -30.23
N LEU A 6 3.84 -31.38 -31.51
CA LEU A 6 3.73 -29.98 -31.92
C LEU A 6 2.41 -29.32 -31.45
N PHE A 7 1.31 -30.08 -31.46
CA PHE A 7 0.01 -29.57 -31.02
C PHE A 7 -0.05 -29.32 -29.51
N VAL A 8 0.54 -30.20 -28.71
CA VAL A 8 0.63 -30.05 -27.25
C VAL A 8 1.53 -28.87 -26.86
N ALA A 9 2.65 -28.69 -27.57
CA ALA A 9 3.54 -27.55 -27.35
C ALA A 9 2.86 -26.20 -27.66
N LEU A 10 2.05 -26.13 -28.72
CA LEU A 10 1.30 -24.92 -29.08
C LEU A 10 0.23 -24.57 -28.04
N LEU A 11 -0.41 -25.58 -27.44
CA LEU A 11 -1.43 -25.40 -26.41
C LEU A 11 -0.82 -24.86 -25.10
N PHE A 12 0.41 -25.25 -24.77
CA PHE A 12 1.14 -24.72 -23.61
C PHE A 12 1.55 -23.24 -23.76
N ILE A 13 1.89 -22.81 -24.98
CA ILE A 13 2.27 -21.41 -25.24
C ILE A 13 1.08 -20.45 -25.07
N SER A 14 -0.11 -20.87 -25.51
CA SER A 14 -1.34 -20.08 -25.35
C SER A 14 -1.72 -19.89 -23.88
N ALA A 15 -1.43 -20.86 -23.02
CA ALA A 15 -1.72 -20.76 -21.58
C ALA A 15 -0.82 -19.72 -20.87
N VAL A 16 0.41 -19.49 -21.35
CA VAL A 16 1.34 -18.52 -20.76
C VAL A 16 1.02 -17.09 -21.16
N LEU A 17 0.53 -16.83 -22.39
CA LEU A 17 0.11 -15.50 -22.82
C LEU A 17 -1.22 -15.03 -22.18
N ALA A 18 -2.01 -15.95 -21.62
CA ALA A 18 -3.27 -15.63 -20.95
C ALA A 18 -3.09 -15.24 -19.46
N ALA A 19 -1.84 -15.21 -18.96
CA ALA A 19 -1.56 -14.73 -17.61
C ALA A 19 -1.72 -13.21 -17.55
N ASP A 20 -2.91 -12.76 -17.16
CA ASP A 20 -3.22 -11.35 -16.99
C ASP A 20 -2.53 -10.80 -15.73
N ILE A 21 -1.36 -10.17 -15.90
CA ILE A 21 -0.61 -9.56 -14.82
C ILE A 21 -1.28 -8.23 -14.47
N THR A 22 -2.21 -8.27 -13.53
CA THR A 22 -2.82 -7.05 -13.02
C THR A 22 -1.83 -6.28 -12.16
N ALA A 23 -1.31 -5.16 -12.68
CA ALA A 23 -0.48 -4.25 -11.89
C ALA A 23 -1.35 -3.57 -10.83
N SER A 24 -1.10 -3.87 -9.55
CA SER A 24 -1.75 -3.17 -8.44
C SER A 24 -0.99 -1.89 -8.12
N ASN A 25 -1.69 -0.76 -8.17
CA ASN A 25 -1.12 0.53 -7.78
C ASN A 25 -1.03 0.56 -6.25
N THR A 26 0.17 0.39 -5.70
CA THR A 26 0.43 0.36 -4.27
C THR A 26 1.07 1.65 -3.80
N VAL A 27 0.81 2.03 -2.55
CA VAL A 27 1.45 3.20 -1.96
C VAL A 27 2.96 2.98 -1.85
N SER A 28 3.73 3.78 -2.60
CA SER A 28 5.20 3.76 -2.52
C SER A 28 5.68 4.25 -1.15
N THR A 29 6.75 3.66 -0.63
CA THR A 29 7.34 4.04 0.67
C THR A 29 7.73 5.52 0.70
N ASN A 30 8.35 6.01 -0.37
CA ASN A 30 8.74 7.43 -0.48
C ASN A 30 7.52 8.36 -0.49
N GLY A 31 6.44 7.96 -1.18
CA GLY A 31 5.17 8.68 -1.18
C GLY A 31 4.55 8.76 0.21
N ALA A 32 4.49 7.64 0.93
CA ALA A 32 3.98 7.58 2.30
C ALA A 32 4.79 8.47 3.25
N ILE A 33 6.12 8.42 3.17
CA ILE A 33 7.01 9.27 3.97
C ILE A 33 6.78 10.75 3.66
N LYS A 34 6.66 11.13 2.39
CA LYS A 34 6.42 12.52 1.97
C LYS A 34 5.07 13.01 2.51
N ALA A 35 4.02 12.20 2.40
CA ALA A 35 2.70 12.52 2.91
C ALA A 35 2.72 12.71 4.44
N ALA A 36 3.29 11.76 5.17
CA ALA A 36 3.38 11.85 6.63
C ALA A 36 4.20 13.07 7.08
N LYS A 37 5.33 13.38 6.43
CA LYS A 37 6.11 14.59 6.71
C LYS A 37 5.30 15.87 6.47
N ALA A 38 4.47 15.91 5.43
CA ALA A 38 3.62 17.07 5.16
C ALA A 38 2.57 17.26 6.25
N VAL A 39 1.91 16.17 6.68
CA VAL A 39 0.92 16.18 7.77
C VAL A 39 1.56 16.62 9.09
N LEU A 40 2.70 16.03 9.47
CA LEU A 40 3.41 16.40 10.69
C LEU A 40 3.83 17.88 10.68
N LYS A 41 4.34 18.38 9.55
CA LYS A 41 4.69 19.80 9.41
C LYS A 41 3.48 20.71 9.61
N ALA A 42 2.33 20.36 9.04
CA ALA A 42 1.10 21.13 9.19
C ALA A 42 0.57 21.07 10.64
N ALA A 43 0.55 19.88 11.25
CA ALA A 43 0.11 19.68 12.63
C ALA A 43 0.97 20.47 13.62
N ARG A 44 2.30 20.43 13.46
CA ARG A 44 3.24 21.17 14.29
C ARG A 44 3.08 22.68 14.14
N LYS A 45 2.80 23.19 12.94
CA LYS A 45 2.46 24.61 12.74
C LYS A 45 1.22 25.03 13.55
N GLY A 46 0.25 24.12 13.68
CA GLY A 46 -0.93 24.29 14.53
C GLY A 46 -0.73 23.97 16.01
N ARG A 47 0.49 23.59 16.43
CA ARG A 47 0.80 23.13 17.81
C ARG A 47 0.00 21.89 18.23
N HIS A 48 -0.32 21.01 17.28
CA HIS A 48 -0.97 19.72 17.54
C HIS A 48 0.03 18.57 17.51
N THR A 49 -0.15 17.60 18.40
CA THR A 49 0.56 16.32 18.40
C THR A 49 -0.35 15.24 17.84
N VAL A 50 0.10 14.53 16.81
CA VAL A 50 -0.74 13.62 16.03
C VAL A 50 -0.04 12.31 15.73
N SER A 51 -0.82 11.24 15.55
CA SER A 51 -0.38 10.02 14.89
C SER A 51 -0.87 10.00 13.45
N VAL A 52 0.00 9.59 12.54
CA VAL A 52 -0.28 9.48 11.11
C VAL A 52 -0.12 8.03 10.70
N ALA A 53 -1.18 7.42 10.18
CA ALA A 53 -1.17 6.10 9.60
C ALA A 53 -1.43 6.20 8.09
N VAL A 54 -0.65 5.46 7.30
CA VAL A 54 -0.86 5.29 5.85
C VAL A 54 -1.11 3.82 5.60
N ILE A 55 -2.29 3.50 5.11
CA ILE A 55 -2.72 2.15 4.79
C ILE A 55 -2.80 2.04 3.26
N ASP A 56 -2.28 0.94 2.73
CA ASP A 56 -2.39 0.61 1.31
C ASP A 56 -3.75 -0.05 1.02
N ARG A 57 -4.17 -0.08 -0.25
CA ARG A 57 -5.45 -0.69 -0.66
C ARG A 57 -5.60 -2.14 -0.20
N SER A 58 -4.49 -2.84 0.02
CA SER A 58 -4.44 -4.19 0.60
C SER A 58 -4.84 -4.27 2.08
N GLY A 59 -5.16 -3.15 2.74
CA GLY A 59 -5.43 -3.07 4.19
C GLY A 59 -4.17 -3.11 5.05
N ARG A 60 -2.98 -3.16 4.44
CA ARG A 60 -1.70 -3.22 5.16
C ARG A 60 -1.24 -1.83 5.56
N VAL A 61 -0.81 -1.70 6.81
CA VAL A 61 -0.10 -0.50 7.29
C VAL A 61 1.24 -0.40 6.57
N ARG A 62 1.44 0.70 5.85
CA ARG A 62 2.70 1.02 5.16
C ARG A 62 3.60 1.91 5.99
N LEU A 63 2.99 2.81 6.75
CA LEU A 63 3.68 3.76 7.60
C LEU A 63 2.79 4.09 8.79
N LEU A 64 3.40 4.14 9.96
CA LEU A 64 2.79 4.63 11.18
C LEU A 64 3.83 5.49 11.88
N ILE A 65 3.50 6.75 12.13
CA ILE A 65 4.35 7.67 12.88
C ILE A 65 3.49 8.30 13.96
N THR A 66 4.02 8.31 15.19
CA THR A 66 3.41 8.95 16.35
C THR A 66 4.36 10.05 16.80
N ASP A 67 3.86 11.28 16.96
CA ASP A 67 4.66 12.39 17.50
C ASP A 67 4.94 12.16 18.99
N ASP A 68 6.05 12.68 19.50
CA ASP A 68 6.58 12.31 20.84
C ASP A 68 5.60 12.56 21.99
N ASN A 69 4.70 13.54 21.84
CA ASN A 69 3.71 13.93 22.85
C ASN A 69 2.27 13.65 22.37
N ALA A 70 2.07 12.72 21.45
CA ALA A 70 0.75 12.25 21.05
C ALA A 70 0.26 11.16 22.02
N GLY A 71 -1.03 11.21 22.36
CA GLY A 71 -1.62 10.24 23.30
C GLY A 71 -1.68 8.82 22.71
N PRO A 72 -1.59 7.76 23.54
CA PRO A 72 -1.54 6.37 23.06
C PRO A 72 -2.78 5.96 22.24
N GLN A 73 -3.94 6.56 22.50
CA GLN A 73 -5.17 6.31 21.75
C GLN A 73 -5.12 6.83 20.30
N THR A 74 -4.25 7.79 20.01
CA THR A 74 -4.21 8.44 18.70
C THR A 74 -3.67 7.51 17.61
N GLU A 75 -2.83 6.55 17.97
CA GLU A 75 -2.27 5.56 17.06
C GLU A 75 -3.37 4.64 16.49
N GLU A 76 -4.17 4.05 17.37
CA GLU A 76 -5.26 3.15 16.97
C GLU A 76 -6.35 3.91 16.20
N SER A 77 -6.67 5.12 16.66
CA SER A 77 -7.63 5.98 15.97
C SER A 77 -7.15 6.37 14.57
N ALA A 78 -5.85 6.64 14.37
CA ALA A 78 -5.29 6.93 13.06
C ALA A 78 -5.35 5.73 12.12
N LYS A 79 -5.03 4.52 12.61
CA LYS A 79 -5.11 3.27 11.83
C LYS A 79 -6.56 3.01 11.37
N GLN A 80 -7.53 3.09 12.27
CA GLN A 80 -8.94 2.85 11.95
C GLN A 80 -9.48 3.86 10.94
N LYS A 81 -9.14 5.15 11.10
CA LYS A 81 -9.52 6.19 10.15
C LYS A 81 -8.91 5.97 8.76
N ALA A 82 -7.63 5.60 8.70
CA ALA A 82 -6.94 5.33 7.44
C ALA A 82 -7.46 4.07 6.73
N PHE A 83 -8.02 3.09 7.46
CA PHE A 83 -8.58 1.88 6.89
C PHE A 83 -9.96 2.10 6.26
N THR A 84 -10.77 2.99 6.85
CA THR A 84 -12.15 3.28 6.41
C THR A 84 -12.23 4.32 5.29
N ALA A 85 -11.21 5.18 5.16
CA ALA A 85 -11.16 6.26 4.17
C ALA A 85 -11.13 5.74 2.72
#